data_AF-A6P0D8-F1
#
_entry.id   AF-A6P0D8-F1
#
_cell.length_a   1.000
_cell.length_b   1.000
_cell.length_c   1.000
_cell.angle_alpha   90.00
_cell.angle_beta   90.00
_cell.angle_gamma   90.00
#
_symmetry.space_group_name_H-M   'P 1'
#
loop_
_entity.id
_entity.type
_entity.pdbx_description
1 polymer ?
#
loop_
_entity_poly.entity_id
_entity_poly.type
_entity_poly.pdbx_seq_one_letter_code
_entity_poly.pdbx_strand_id
1 'polypeptide(L)'
;MIKRLYEDNVNGKISDERFVELSADYEAEQAELKKRAVVLQAELDKSQVATVNAEKFMGIVRRHLAFEELTLTLLREMIEKIVVHKCSYDENGTPRQNIDIYCSFVGKIDLPE
;
A
#
# COMPACT_ATOMS: atom_id res chain seq x y z
N MET A 1 11.58 16.80 27.19
CA MET A 1 12.85 16.44 27.83
C MET A 1 13.99 17.38 27.45
N ILE A 2 14.27 17.63 26.15
CA ILE A 2 15.33 18.58 25.71
C ILE A 2 15.20 19.97 26.34
N LYS A 3 13.98 20.52 26.47
CA LYS A 3 13.75 21.80 27.17
C LYS A 3 14.29 21.81 28.61
N ARG A 4 14.11 20.71 29.36
CA ARG A 4 14.63 20.60 30.74
C ARG A 4 16.15 20.47 30.76
N LEU A 5 16.73 19.73 29.81
CA LEU A 5 18.19 19.61 29.67
C LEU A 5 18.83 20.97 29.40
N TYR A 6 18.17 21.81 28.58
CA TYR A 6 18.61 23.18 28.30
C TYR A 6 18.47 24.09 29.53
N GLU A 7 17.34 24.01 30.24
CA GLU A 7 17.13 24.75 31.50
C GLU A 7 18.16 24.37 32.57
N ASP A 8 18.52 23.09 32.68
CA ASP A 8 19.53 22.63 33.64
C ASP A 8 20.96 23.03 33.22
N ASN A 9 21.25 23.18 31.92
CA ASN A 9 22.51 23.76 31.44
C ASN A 9 22.62 25.26 31.75
N VAL A 10 21.57 26.03 31.46
CA VAL A 10 21.54 27.48 31.74
C VAL A 10 21.57 27.77 33.25
N ASN A 11 21.02 26.88 34.07
CA ASN A 11 21.09 26.95 35.54
C ASN A 11 22.43 26.42 36.12
N GLY A 12 23.38 26.01 35.27
CA GLY A 12 24.71 25.56 35.68
C GLY A 12 24.75 24.22 36.43
N LYS A 13 23.66 23.45 36.41
CA LYS A 13 23.61 22.13 37.06
C LYS A 13 24.35 21.06 36.28
N ILE A 14 24.56 21.28 34.98
CA ILE A 14 25.37 20.43 34.10
C ILE A 14 26.38 21.31 33.37
N SER A 15 27.52 20.75 33.00
CA SER A 15 28.51 21.48 32.19
C SER A 15 28.10 21.49 30.71
N ASP A 16 28.57 22.50 29.97
CA ASP A 16 28.35 22.60 28.52
C ASP A 16 28.84 21.35 27.77
N GLU A 17 29.97 20.77 28.16
CA GLU A 17 30.48 19.51 27.57
C GLU A 17 29.47 18.36 27.73
N ARG A 18 28.91 18.18 28.93
CA ARG A 18 27.90 17.13 29.18
C ARG A 18 26.57 17.43 28.48
N PHE A 19 26.22 18.70 28.33
CA PHE A 19 25.03 19.11 27.59
C PHE A 19 25.18 18.73 26.10
N VAL A 20 26.32 19.02 25.49
CA VAL A 20 26.60 18.70 24.08
C VAL A 20 26.56 17.18 23.85
N GLU A 21 27.21 16.40 24.71
CA GLU A 21 27.23 14.94 24.60
C GLU A 21 25.81 14.35 24.71
N LEU A 22 25.08 14.69 25.78
CA LEU A 22 23.73 14.17 26.00
C LEU A 22 22.73 14.64 24.94
N SER A 23 22.82 15.90 24.50
CA SER A 23 21.89 16.43 23.47
C SER A 23 22.13 15.79 22.10
N ALA A 24 23.39 15.49 21.74
CA ALA A 24 23.71 14.82 20.49
C ALA A 24 23.12 13.41 20.42
N ASP A 25 23.27 12.61 21.48
CA ASP A 25 22.72 11.26 21.56
C ASP A 25 21.18 11.26 21.45
N TYR A 26 20.53 12.21 22.13
CA TYR A 26 19.07 12.34 22.07
C TYR A 26 18.57 12.81 20.70
N GLU A 27 19.27 13.74 20.05
CA GLU A 27 18.92 14.18 18.69
C GLU A 27 19.08 13.03 17.68
N ALA A 28 20.14 12.23 17.81
CA ALA A 28 20.35 11.05 16.98
C ALA A 28 19.23 10.01 17.18
N GLU A 29 18.87 9.70 18.43
CA GLU A 29 17.79 8.76 18.75
C GLU A 29 16.43 9.25 18.23
N GLN A 30 16.12 10.54 18.39
CA GLN A 30 14.88 11.11 17.84
C GLN A 30 14.84 11.09 16.32
N ALA A 31 15.97 11.36 15.66
CA ALA A 31 16.04 11.31 14.20
C ALA A 31 15.81 9.89 13.69
N GLU A 32 16.41 8.88 14.34
CA GLU A 32 16.23 7.48 14.01
C GLU A 32 14.78 7.02 14.23
N LEU A 33 14.17 7.38 15.37
CA LEU A 33 12.76 7.06 15.65
C LEU A 33 11.81 7.70 14.64
N LYS A 34 12.02 8.97 14.26
CA LYS A 34 11.22 9.63 13.23
C LYS A 34 11.35 8.94 11.87
N LYS A 35 12.57 8.56 11.48
CA LYS A 35 12.79 7.80 10.22
C LYS A 35 12.05 6.47 10.25
N ARG A 36 12.15 5.72 11.35
CA ARG A 36 11.43 4.44 11.50
C ARG A 36 9.92 4.62 11.45
N ALA A 37 9.38 5.66 12.08
CA ALA A 37 7.96 5.97 12.03
C ALA A 37 7.48 6.25 10.60
N VAL A 38 8.25 7.02 9.82
CA VAL A 38 7.92 7.30 8.40
C VAL A 38 7.94 6.01 7.56
N VAL A 39 8.94 5.15 7.75
CA VAL A 39 9.03 3.87 7.02
C VAL A 39 7.85 2.96 7.36
N LEU A 40 7.54 2.80 8.65
CA LEU A 40 6.41 1.97 9.12
C LEU A 40 5.07 2.54 8.64
N GLN A 41 4.90 3.86 8.64
CA GLN A 41 3.69 4.49 8.12
C GLN A 41 3.56 4.24 6.61
N ALA A 42 4.65 4.37 5.84
CA ALA A 42 4.63 4.08 4.41
C ALA A 42 4.33 2.60 4.11
N GLU A 43 4.76 1.68 4.96
CA GLU A 43 4.45 0.25 4.83
C GLU A 43 2.98 -0.05 5.18
N LEU A 44 2.45 0.57 6.23
CA LEU A 44 1.03 0.51 6.59
C LEU A 44 0.15 1.09 5.47
N ASP A 45 0.51 2.26 4.93
CA ASP A 45 -0.23 2.90 3.85
C ASP A 45 -0.26 2.01 2.59
N LYS A 46 0.86 1.36 2.24
CA LYS A 46 0.91 0.39 1.13
C LYS A 46 -0.01 -0.81 1.36
N SER A 47 -0.06 -1.35 2.58
CA SER A 47 -0.87 -2.52 2.93
C SER A 47 -2.37 -2.19 3.02
N GLN A 48 -2.70 -1.01 3.55
CA GLN A 48 -4.08 -0.59 3.81
C GLN A 48 -4.79 -0.08 2.55
N VAL A 49 -4.05 0.50 1.60
CA VAL A 49 -4.61 0.88 0.28
C VAL A 49 -5.05 -0.34 -0.52
N ALA A 50 -4.37 -1.48 -0.41
CA ALA A 50 -4.74 -2.69 -1.17
C ALA A 50 -6.00 -3.39 -0.62
N THR A 51 -6.13 -3.47 0.70
CA THR A 51 -7.20 -4.24 1.36
C THR A 51 -8.52 -3.47 1.49
N VAL A 52 -8.46 -2.19 1.85
CA VAL A 52 -9.67 -1.33 2.00
C VAL A 52 -10.36 -1.11 0.65
N ASN A 53 -9.60 -1.16 -0.45
CA ASN A 53 -10.13 -0.95 -1.79
C ASN A 53 -10.84 -2.21 -2.32
N ALA A 54 -10.32 -3.40 -2.05
CA ALA A 54 -10.93 -4.67 -2.46
C ALA A 54 -12.32 -4.90 -1.82
N GLU A 55 -12.49 -4.60 -0.52
CA GLU A 55 -13.79 -4.78 0.15
C GLU A 55 -14.84 -3.77 -0.33
N LYS A 56 -14.46 -2.50 -0.51
CA LYS A 56 -15.35 -1.47 -1.06
C LYS A 56 -15.70 -1.76 -2.51
N PHE A 57 -14.74 -2.23 -3.30
CA PHE A 57 -14.92 -2.69 -4.68
C PHE A 57 -15.92 -3.85 -4.74
N MET A 58 -15.74 -4.90 -3.93
CA MET A 58 -16.71 -6.01 -3.86
C MET A 58 -18.10 -5.55 -3.42
N GLY A 59 -18.19 -4.57 -2.51
CA GLY A 59 -19.45 -3.97 -2.09
C GLY A 59 -20.16 -3.17 -3.19
N ILE A 60 -19.41 -2.51 -4.09
CA ILE A 60 -19.96 -1.81 -5.26
C ILE A 60 -20.36 -2.83 -6.33
N VAL A 61 -19.48 -3.78 -6.64
CA VAL A 61 -19.69 -4.85 -7.60
C VAL A 61 -20.92 -5.70 -7.24
N ARG A 62 -21.09 -6.11 -5.97
CA ARG A 62 -22.28 -6.85 -5.52
C ARG A 62 -23.57 -6.02 -5.56
N ARG A 63 -23.49 -4.69 -5.41
CA ARG A 63 -24.66 -3.80 -5.53
C ARG A 63 -25.05 -3.52 -6.97
N HIS A 64 -24.12 -3.58 -7.92
CA HIS A 64 -24.37 -3.29 -9.34
C HIS A 64 -24.47 -4.53 -10.25
N LEU A 65 -23.94 -5.69 -9.85
CA LEU A 65 -24.10 -6.97 -10.58
C LEU A 65 -25.50 -7.59 -10.45
N ALA A 66 -26.44 -6.92 -9.79
CA ALA A 66 -27.85 -7.30 -9.84
C ALA A 66 -28.53 -6.93 -11.18
N PHE A 67 -27.85 -6.19 -12.07
CA PHE A 67 -28.34 -5.90 -13.41
C PHE A 67 -27.45 -6.56 -14.46
N GLU A 68 -28.10 -7.13 -15.47
CA GLU A 68 -27.54 -7.94 -16.57
C GLU A 68 -26.52 -7.21 -17.46
N GLU A 69 -26.20 -5.93 -17.22
CA GLU A 69 -25.38 -5.11 -18.10
C GLU A 69 -24.15 -4.51 -17.41
N LEU A 70 -22.98 -5.01 -17.79
CA LEU A 70 -21.70 -4.40 -17.50
C LEU A 70 -21.52 -3.14 -18.37
N THR A 71 -21.72 -1.95 -17.81
CA THR A 71 -21.56 -0.70 -18.58
C THR A 71 -20.08 -0.50 -18.96
N LEU A 72 -19.80 -0.13 -20.21
CA LEU A 72 -18.44 0.04 -20.76
C LEU A 72 -17.54 0.96 -19.91
N THR A 73 -18.13 1.99 -19.30
CA THR A 73 -17.42 2.92 -18.41
C THR A 73 -16.89 2.22 -17.16
N LEU A 74 -17.71 1.34 -16.55
CA LEU A 74 -17.33 0.56 -15.38
C LEU A 74 -16.24 -0.45 -15.74
N LEU A 75 -16.36 -1.13 -16.88
CA LEU A 75 -15.34 -2.07 -17.38
C LEU A 75 -13.97 -1.37 -17.53
N ARG A 76 -13.95 -0.14 -18.06
CA ARG A 76 -12.73 0.66 -18.23
C ARG A 76 -12.10 1.10 -16.91
N GLU A 77 -12.91 1.35 -15.89
CA GLU A 77 -12.40 1.69 -14.55
C GLU A 77 -11.91 0.45 -13.79
N MET A 78 -12.57 -0.69 -14.00
CA MET A 78 -12.27 -1.94 -13.28
C MET A 78 -11.09 -2.73 -13.86
N ILE A 79 -10.83 -2.62 -15.17
CA ILE A 79 -9.82 -3.40 -15.87
C ILE A 79 -8.60 -2.53 -16.17
N GLU A 80 -7.46 -2.90 -15.60
CA GLU A 80 -6.16 -2.29 -15.87
C GLU A 80 -5.65 -2.70 -17.26
N LYS A 81 -5.70 -4.00 -17.56
CA LYS A 81 -5.32 -4.55 -18.87
C LYS A 81 -5.95 -5.91 -19.14
N ILE A 82 -6.11 -6.23 -20.42
CA ILE A 82 -6.51 -7.56 -20.89
C ILE A 82 -5.36 -8.09 -21.74
N VAL A 83 -4.84 -9.26 -21.37
CA VAL A 83 -3.77 -9.94 -22.11
C VAL A 83 -4.39 -11.14 -22.81
N VAL A 84 -4.41 -11.09 -24.14
CA VAL A 84 -4.87 -12.19 -24.98
C VAL A 84 -3.64 -12.97 -25.45
N HIS A 85 -3.52 -14.22 -25.02
CA HIS A 85 -2.40 -15.08 -25.38
C HIS A 85 -2.53 -15.60 -26.82
N LYS A 86 -1.52 -16.31 -27.31
CA LYS A 86 -1.67 -17.01 -28.60
C LYS A 86 -2.69 -18.13 -28.45
N CYS A 87 -3.50 -18.35 -29.49
CA CYS A 87 -4.42 -19.47 -29.56
C CYS A 87 -3.62 -20.78 -29.44
N SER A 88 -3.95 -21.58 -28.44
CA SER A 88 -3.36 -22.88 -28.15
C SER A 88 -4.35 -23.97 -28.49
N TYR A 89 -3.92 -25.08 -29.04
CA TYR A 89 -4.79 -26.24 -29.25
C TYR A 89 -4.68 -27.16 -28.05
N ASP A 90 -5.82 -27.67 -27.55
CA ASP A 90 -5.80 -28.75 -26.58
C ASP A 90 -5.44 -30.09 -27.24
N GLU A 91 -5.26 -31.14 -26.43
CA GLU A 91 -4.88 -32.48 -26.90
C GLU A 91 -5.86 -33.08 -27.91
N ASN A 92 -7.10 -32.56 -27.98
CA ASN A 92 -8.15 -32.98 -28.89
C ASN A 92 -8.23 -32.12 -30.17
N GLY A 93 -7.30 -31.18 -30.36
CA GLY A 93 -7.28 -30.28 -31.52
C GLY A 93 -8.30 -29.14 -31.45
N THR A 94 -8.89 -28.89 -30.27
CA THR A 94 -9.83 -27.79 -30.07
C THR A 94 -9.06 -26.50 -29.82
N PRO A 95 -9.33 -25.40 -30.55
CA PRO A 95 -8.70 -24.12 -30.28
C PRO A 95 -9.15 -23.58 -28.92
N ARG A 96 -8.20 -23.35 -28.02
CA ARG A 96 -8.34 -22.64 -26.75
C ARG A 96 -7.66 -21.29 -26.82
N GLN A 97 -8.35 -20.28 -26.31
CA GLN A 97 -7.86 -18.91 -26.27
C GLN A 97 -7.75 -18.49 -24.80
N ASN A 98 -6.52 -18.41 -24.29
CA ASN A 98 -6.29 -17.96 -22.93
C ASN A 98 -6.35 -16.43 -22.88
N ILE A 99 -7.11 -15.90 -21.93
CA ILE A 99 -7.29 -14.47 -21.71
C ILE A 99 -7.04 -14.20 -20.22
N ASP A 100 -6.01 -13.40 -19.92
CA ASP A 100 -5.77 -12.91 -18.56
C ASP A 100 -6.36 -11.50 -18.43
N ILE A 101 -7.24 -11.30 -17.44
CA ILE A 101 -7.84 -10.00 -17.13
C ILE A 101 -7.24 -9.49 -15.82
N TYR A 102 -6.62 -8.32 -15.88
CA TYR A 102 -6.01 -7.66 -14.72
C TYR A 102 -6.95 -6.54 -14.26
N CYS A 103 -7.42 -6.64 -13.01
CA CYS A 103 -8.29 -5.63 -12.43
C CYS A 103 -7.49 -4.60 -11.62
N SER A 104 -7.86 -3.33 -11.75
CA SER A 104 -7.14 -2.19 -11.16
C SER A 104 -7.12 -2.20 -9.62
N PHE A 105 -8.00 -2.99 -8.99
CA PHE A 105 -8.25 -2.97 -7.54
C PHE A 105 -8.11 -4.31 -6.82
N VAL A 106 -8.03 -5.40 -7.58
CA VAL A 106 -7.81 -6.75 -7.08
C VAL A 106 -6.83 -7.33 -8.08
N GLY A 107 -5.66 -7.77 -7.61
CA GLY A 107 -4.72 -8.49 -8.46
C GLY A 107 -5.39 -9.68 -9.19
N LYS A 108 -4.65 -10.36 -10.06
CA LYS A 108 -5.16 -11.39 -10.99
C LYS A 108 -6.38 -12.16 -10.44
N ILE A 109 -7.53 -12.00 -11.10
CA ILE A 109 -8.75 -12.75 -10.80
C ILE A 109 -8.70 -14.03 -11.64
N ASP A 110 -8.64 -15.17 -10.96
CA ASP A 110 -8.86 -16.46 -11.61
C ASP A 110 -10.38 -16.67 -11.72
N LEU A 111 -10.87 -16.80 -12.95
CA LEU A 111 -12.27 -17.12 -13.22
C LEU A 111 -12.52 -18.59 -12.87
N PRO A 112 -13.65 -18.92 -12.21
CA PRO A 112 -14.01 -20.31 -11.97
C PRO A 112 -14.26 -21.04 -13.29
N GLU A 113 -13.85 -22.32 -13.36
CA GLU A 113 -14.10 -23.22 -14.50
C GLU A 113 -15.58 -23.40 -14.81
#